data_AF-A0A8J8JP55-F1
#
_entry.id   AF-A0A8J8JP55-F1
#
_cell.length_a   1.000
_cell.length_b   1.000
_cell.length_c   1.000
_cell.angle_alpha   90.00
_cell.angle_beta   90.00
_cell.angle_gamma   90.00
#
_symmetry.space_group_name_H-M   'P 1'
#
loop_
_entity.id
_entity.type
_entity.pdbx_description
1 polymer ?
#
loop_
_entity_poly.entity_id
_entity_poly.type
_entity_poly.pdbx_seq_one_letter_code
_entity_poly.pdbx_strand_id
1 'polypeptide(L)'
;MAADSWSTTTSEVYQQIEQALAANSQFVVATIVDVEGTAYRRPGAKMVIESDGTSYGGITAGCLHGPLQKDANTVLESGSSTIVTYDLTNDDTWGLGLGCNGVIDVLIEPVDDSWQQVVDARANREACSLVTAIESDDPSIPVGARAVINERGSRANDRRIRERTPLPNSVIADIEADARTCATEGSTDRISVSIEAGEIVLVVDGIEPSQRLVVFGSQPDVHPVVRFAARVGLEVTVVTARGGRADDEMFPTADRVLAVHPSNLSDAGIDGRTSVLIMSHNFVDDRLALEAALDTEAPYIGLMGPRKRFEQLQSDLEEEGVELSKRDHERIATPVGLDLGSDAPVEIALSVVSEIIAVSNGRNGRRLVDQAGPIHDRQSVTSQ
;
A
#
# COMPACT_ATOMS: atom_id res chain seq x y z
N MET A 1 -16.31 -2.20 20.47
CA MET A 1 -15.01 -2.89 20.57
C MET A 1 -13.99 -1.85 20.17
N ALA A 2 -12.96 -1.57 20.99
CA ALA A 2 -11.86 -0.74 20.52
C ALA A 2 -11.34 -1.35 19.22
N ALA A 3 -11.20 -0.54 18.17
CA ALA A 3 -10.64 -1.02 16.91
C ALA A 3 -9.27 -1.64 17.21
N ASP A 4 -9.03 -2.85 16.73
CA ASP A 4 -7.71 -3.49 16.84
C ASP A 4 -6.75 -2.76 15.89
N SER A 5 -6.20 -1.65 16.40
CA SER A 5 -5.33 -0.71 15.67
C SER A 5 -4.10 -1.37 15.04
N TRP A 6 -3.70 -2.53 15.57
CA TRP A 6 -2.57 -3.32 15.09
C TRP A 6 -2.89 -4.16 13.86
N SER A 7 -4.16 -4.46 13.64
CA SER A 7 -4.63 -5.13 12.44
C SER A 7 -4.97 -4.15 11.31
N THR A 8 -4.85 -2.84 11.56
CA THR A 8 -5.14 -1.80 10.58
C THR A 8 -4.15 -1.85 9.41
N THR A 9 -4.72 -2.01 8.22
CA THR A 9 -4.04 -2.01 6.94
C THR A 9 -3.75 -0.58 6.47
N THR A 10 -2.82 -0.42 5.53
CA THR A 10 -2.57 0.88 4.89
C THR A 10 -3.83 1.42 4.20
N SER A 11 -4.74 0.56 3.72
CA SER A 11 -6.01 1.01 3.15
C SER A 11 -6.93 1.62 4.20
N GLU A 12 -7.08 0.97 5.35
CA GLU A 12 -7.90 1.47 6.46
C GLU A 12 -7.34 2.78 7.03
N VAL A 13 -6.01 2.97 7.11
CA VAL A 13 -5.41 4.24 7.55
C VAL A 13 -5.91 5.42 6.70
N TYR A 14 -5.93 5.28 5.37
CA TYR A 14 -6.41 6.36 4.50
C TYR A 14 -7.93 6.48 4.48
N GLN A 15 -8.66 5.39 4.72
CA GLN A 15 -10.10 5.45 4.94
C GLN A 15 -10.42 6.29 6.19
N GLN A 16 -9.60 6.22 7.24
CA GLN A 16 -9.76 7.09 8.42
C GLN A 16 -9.46 8.56 8.09
N ILE A 17 -8.47 8.84 7.24
CA ILE A 17 -8.21 10.20 6.74
C ILE A 17 -9.43 10.72 5.96
N GLU A 18 -9.97 9.92 5.04
CA GLU A 18 -11.19 10.26 4.29
C GLU A 18 -12.39 10.53 5.22
N GLN A 19 -12.59 9.69 6.24
CA GLN A 19 -13.65 9.87 7.22
C GLN A 19 -13.47 11.16 8.02
N ALA A 20 -12.24 11.47 8.43
CA ALA A 20 -11.92 12.71 9.13
C ALA A 20 -12.22 13.95 8.28
N LEU A 21 -11.87 13.93 6.99
CA LEU A 21 -12.22 14.99 6.04
C LEU A 21 -13.74 15.15 5.88
N ALA A 22 -14.46 14.05 5.68
CA ALA A 22 -15.90 14.06 5.47
C ALA A 22 -16.69 14.52 6.71
N ALA A 23 -16.23 14.16 7.90
CA ALA A 23 -16.84 14.53 9.17
C ALA A 23 -16.36 15.89 9.71
N ASN A 24 -15.34 16.50 9.09
CA ASN A 24 -14.63 17.67 9.61
C ASN A 24 -14.17 17.46 11.06
N SER A 25 -13.62 16.28 11.34
CA SER A 25 -13.20 15.83 12.67
C SER A 25 -11.73 16.14 12.94
N GLN A 26 -11.39 16.33 14.22
CA GLN A 26 -10.04 16.65 14.66
C GLN A 26 -9.16 15.39 14.75
N PHE A 27 -8.50 15.08 13.63
CA PHE A 27 -7.57 13.97 13.50
C PHE A 27 -6.17 14.50 13.18
N VAL A 28 -5.14 13.76 13.59
CA VAL A 28 -3.76 13.97 13.13
C VAL A 28 -3.23 12.74 12.42
N VAL A 29 -2.26 12.96 11.54
CA VAL A 29 -1.45 11.92 10.93
C VAL A 29 -0.03 12.05 11.47
N ALA A 30 0.48 10.95 12.02
CA ALA A 30 1.89 10.78 12.37
C ALA A 30 2.56 9.92 11.29
N THR A 31 3.57 10.47 10.60
CA THR A 31 4.33 9.81 9.53
C THR A 31 5.79 9.70 9.94
N ILE A 32 6.39 8.50 9.87
CA ILE A 32 7.84 8.37 9.98
C ILE A 32 8.46 9.01 8.73
N VAL A 33 9.30 10.02 8.89
CA VAL A 33 9.98 10.71 7.79
C VAL A 33 11.47 10.36 7.70
N ASP A 34 12.06 9.91 8.81
CA ASP A 34 13.45 9.48 8.84
C ASP A 34 13.68 8.39 9.89
N VAL A 35 14.71 7.56 9.66
CA VAL A 35 15.13 6.50 10.57
C VAL A 35 16.64 6.39 10.58
N GLU A 36 17.26 6.67 11.73
CA GLU A 36 18.64 6.33 12.00
C GLU A 36 18.73 4.99 12.76
N GLY A 37 19.53 4.06 12.26
CA GLY A 37 19.70 2.74 12.89
C GLY A 37 18.60 1.74 12.51
N THR A 38 17.92 1.16 13.49
CA THR A 38 16.87 0.14 13.27
C THR A 38 15.55 0.55 13.88
N ALA A 39 14.50 0.59 13.07
CA ALA A 39 13.12 0.82 13.51
C ALA A 39 12.19 -0.31 13.06
N TYR A 40 11.04 -0.40 13.73
CA TYR A 40 10.00 -1.39 13.42
C TYR A 40 9.35 -1.14 12.04
N ARG A 41 9.21 0.12 11.64
CA ARG A 41 8.65 0.55 10.35
C ARG A 41 9.61 1.52 9.65
N ARG A 42 9.48 1.60 8.33
CA ARG A 42 10.28 2.46 7.46
C ARG A 42 9.66 3.86 7.33
N PRO A 43 10.41 4.85 6.80
CA PRO A 43 9.83 6.09 6.31
C PRO A 43 8.60 5.84 5.43
N GLY A 44 7.61 6.73 5.54
CA GLY A 44 6.29 6.61 4.90
C GLY A 44 5.26 5.85 5.73
N ALA A 45 5.66 5.14 6.78
CA ALA A 45 4.70 4.51 7.68
C ALA A 45 3.86 5.55 8.43
N LYS A 46 2.54 5.39 8.38
CA LYS A 46 1.56 6.32 8.96
C LYS A 46 0.75 5.71 10.08
N MET A 47 0.37 6.55 11.01
CA MET A 47 -0.62 6.28 12.05
C MET A 47 -1.55 7.49 12.13
N VAL A 48 -2.84 7.23 12.22
CA VAL A 48 -3.88 8.26 12.38
C VAL A 48 -4.34 8.25 13.83
N ILE A 49 -4.49 9.42 14.43
CA ILE A 49 -4.85 9.58 15.84
C ILE A 49 -5.99 10.59 15.95
N GLU A 50 -7.08 10.18 16.59
CA GLU A 50 -8.23 11.02 16.90
C GLU A 50 -8.03 11.78 18.22
N SER A 51 -8.73 12.90 18.38
CA SER A 51 -8.71 13.72 19.60
C SER A 51 -9.00 12.98 20.92
N ASP A 52 -9.71 11.85 20.88
CA ASP A 52 -10.01 11.02 22.05
C ASP A 52 -8.90 10.00 22.38
N GLY A 53 -7.84 9.95 21.56
CA GLY A 53 -6.72 9.00 21.68
C GLY A 53 -6.89 7.71 20.90
N THR A 54 -8.07 7.47 20.31
CA THR A 54 -8.26 6.35 19.38
C THR A 54 -7.28 6.49 18.23
N SER A 55 -6.67 5.39 17.82
CA SER A 55 -5.64 5.43 16.78
C SER A 55 -5.72 4.22 15.85
N TYR A 56 -5.24 4.43 14.63
CA TYR A 56 -5.35 3.48 13.52
C TYR A 56 -4.01 3.40 12.80
N GLY A 57 -3.53 2.16 12.59
CA GLY A 57 -2.19 1.90 12.09
C GLY A 57 -1.14 1.90 13.21
N GLY A 58 0.12 1.69 12.83
CA GLY A 58 1.22 1.60 13.78
C GLY A 58 2.56 1.97 13.18
N ILE A 59 3.27 2.88 13.84
CA ILE A 59 4.64 3.30 13.49
C ILE A 59 5.71 2.60 14.33
N THR A 60 5.40 2.24 15.58
CA THR A 60 6.27 1.45 16.48
C THR A 60 5.53 0.23 17.00
N ALA A 61 6.18 -0.61 17.82
CA ALA A 61 5.59 -1.77 18.51
C ALA A 61 4.88 -1.39 19.84
N GLY A 62 4.37 -0.15 19.96
CA GLY A 62 3.50 0.30 21.06
C GLY A 62 4.19 1.14 22.11
N CYS A 63 5.53 1.26 22.06
CA CYS A 63 6.33 2.03 22.99
C CYS A 63 6.07 3.54 22.95
N LEU A 64 5.65 4.08 21.79
CA LEU A 64 5.44 5.51 21.61
C LEU A 64 3.99 5.99 21.74
N HIS A 65 3.04 5.13 22.11
CA HIS A 65 1.62 5.51 22.07
C HIS A 65 1.29 6.74 22.94
N GLY A 66 1.75 6.77 24.21
CA GLY A 66 1.50 7.89 25.12
C GLY A 66 2.17 9.22 24.71
N PRO A 67 3.48 9.23 24.42
CA PRO A 67 4.19 10.42 23.94
C PRO A 67 3.59 10.97 22.65
N LEU A 68 3.33 10.09 21.68
CA LEU A 68 2.75 10.48 20.40
C LEU A 68 1.36 11.06 20.55
N GLN A 69 0.54 10.55 21.48
CA GLN A 69 -0.77 11.13 21.80
C GLN A 69 -0.63 12.55 22.38
N LYS A 70 0.37 12.82 23.21
CA LYS A 70 0.62 14.15 23.77
C LYS A 70 1.01 15.15 22.67
N ASP A 71 1.89 14.73 21.76
CA ASP A 71 2.34 15.57 20.65
C ASP A 71 1.20 15.78 19.64
N ALA A 72 0.39 14.74 19.38
CA ALA A 72 -0.85 14.83 18.60
C ALA A 72 -1.82 15.87 19.16
N ASN A 73 -2.08 15.87 20.47
CA ASN A 73 -2.94 16.87 21.10
C ASN A 73 -2.40 18.29 20.94
N THR A 74 -1.07 18.47 21.03
CA THR A 74 -0.42 19.77 20.81
C THR A 74 -0.63 20.27 19.37
N VAL A 75 -0.55 19.36 18.38
CA VAL A 75 -0.83 19.68 16.98
C VAL A 75 -2.31 19.99 16.76
N LEU A 76 -3.23 19.26 17.39
CA LEU A 76 -4.67 19.55 17.32
C LEU A 76 -5.03 20.91 17.92
N GLU A 77 -4.39 21.29 19.04
CA GLU A 77 -4.61 22.58 19.70
C GLU A 77 -4.03 23.75 18.91
N SER A 78 -2.84 23.57 18.31
CA SER A 78 -2.15 24.64 17.57
C SER A 78 -2.55 24.74 16.10
N GLY A 79 -3.11 23.67 15.53
CA GLY A 79 -3.37 23.54 14.09
C GLY A 79 -2.10 23.49 13.23
N SER A 80 -0.92 23.40 13.84
CA SER A 80 0.38 23.54 13.16
C SER A 80 1.14 22.21 13.16
N SER A 81 1.68 21.83 12.01
CA SER A 81 2.51 20.63 11.87
C SER A 81 3.86 20.77 12.57
N THR A 82 4.41 19.66 13.07
CA THR A 82 5.72 19.62 13.72
C THR A 82 6.47 18.33 13.40
N ILE A 83 7.80 18.37 13.51
CA ILE A 83 8.65 17.18 13.55
C ILE A 83 9.00 16.88 15.01
N VAL A 84 8.93 15.61 15.40
CA VAL A 84 9.39 15.14 16.71
C VAL A 84 10.35 13.97 16.52
N THR A 85 11.53 14.09 17.12
CA THR A 85 12.53 13.02 17.15
C THR A 85 12.33 12.13 18.37
N TYR A 86 12.15 10.84 18.15
CA TYR A 86 12.08 9.83 19.22
C TYR A 86 13.33 8.95 19.19
N ASP A 87 14.18 9.12 20.19
CA ASP A 87 15.35 8.26 20.40
C ASP A 87 14.95 6.99 21.16
N LEU A 88 14.89 5.85 20.47
CA LEU A 88 14.55 4.55 21.05
C LEU A 88 15.77 3.77 21.55
N THR A 89 16.97 4.34 21.44
CA THR A 89 18.22 3.69 21.89
C THR A 89 18.40 3.77 23.40
N ASN A 90 17.79 4.79 24.03
CA ASN A 90 17.97 5.05 25.45
C ASN A 90 16.89 4.36 26.30
N ASP A 91 17.27 3.23 26.89
CA ASP A 91 16.42 2.35 27.69
C ASP A 91 15.84 3.04 28.94
N ASP A 92 16.48 4.11 29.43
CA ASP A 92 16.04 4.84 30.63
C ASP A 92 14.86 5.80 30.39
N THR A 93 14.60 6.20 29.13
CA THR A 93 13.52 7.18 28.80
C THR A 93 12.24 6.48 28.35
N TRP A 94 12.37 5.33 27.68
CA TRP A 94 11.25 4.59 27.10
C TRP A 94 11.09 3.16 27.65
N GLY A 95 11.99 2.75 28.58
CA GLY A 95 11.71 1.83 29.68
C GLY A 95 11.28 0.41 29.34
N LEU A 96 11.62 -0.13 28.17
CA LEU A 96 11.08 -1.42 27.74
C LEU A 96 12.09 -2.42 27.16
N GLY A 97 13.34 -2.04 26.86
CA GLY A 97 14.36 -2.99 26.38
C GLY A 97 13.96 -3.74 25.11
N LEU A 98 13.09 -3.17 24.28
CA LEU A 98 12.45 -3.84 23.14
C LEU A 98 13.20 -3.59 21.83
N GLY A 99 14.41 -4.14 21.69
CA GLY A 99 15.04 -4.59 20.43
C GLY A 99 15.23 -3.62 19.23
N CYS A 100 14.55 -2.47 19.16
CA CYS A 100 14.66 -1.46 18.12
C CYS A 100 15.65 -0.38 18.62
N ASN A 101 16.91 -0.53 18.25
CA ASN A 101 17.98 0.38 18.65
C ASN A 101 18.18 1.46 17.58
N GLY A 102 17.19 2.34 17.41
CA GLY A 102 17.21 3.40 16.40
C GLY A 102 16.53 4.69 16.87
N VAL A 103 16.77 5.75 16.12
CA VAL A 103 16.13 7.06 16.29
C VAL A 103 15.19 7.26 15.10
N ILE A 104 13.97 7.74 15.36
CA ILE A 104 13.01 8.03 14.29
C ILE A 104 12.56 9.49 14.36
N ASP A 105 12.44 10.12 13.20
CA ASP A 105 11.79 11.42 13.06
C ASP A 105 10.36 11.21 12.59
N VAL A 106 9.42 11.82 13.29
CA VAL A 106 7.99 11.70 13.01
C VAL A 106 7.41 13.07 12.71
N LEU A 107 6.88 13.23 11.49
CA LEU A 107 6.04 14.36 11.12
C LEU A 107 4.64 14.13 11.67
N ILE A 108 4.18 15.06 12.51
CA ILE A 108 2.83 15.07 13.08
C ILE A 108 2.10 16.28 12.52
N GLU A 109 0.97 16.03 11.89
CA GLU A 109 0.22 17.05 11.15
C GLU A 109 -1.29 16.86 11.29
N PRO A 110 -2.10 17.93 11.29
CA PRO A 110 -3.55 17.80 11.26
C PRO A 110 -4.01 17.22 9.92
N VAL A 111 -5.12 16.47 9.95
CA VAL A 111 -5.88 16.14 8.75
C VAL A 111 -6.64 17.39 8.31
N ASP A 112 -6.18 18.02 7.23
CA ASP A 112 -6.79 19.18 6.60
C ASP A 112 -7.13 18.91 5.12
N ASP A 113 -7.76 19.88 4.45
CA ASP A 113 -8.20 19.79 3.05
C ASP A 113 -7.09 19.38 2.05
N SER A 114 -5.80 19.52 2.41
CA SER A 114 -4.69 19.10 1.55
C SER A 114 -4.62 17.58 1.34
N TRP A 115 -5.19 16.79 2.26
CA TRP A 115 -5.28 15.34 2.13
C TRP A 115 -6.31 14.89 1.09
N GLN A 116 -7.26 15.75 0.71
CA GLN A 116 -8.31 15.39 -0.24
C GLN A 116 -7.74 14.94 -1.59
N GLN A 117 -6.64 15.54 -2.04
CA GLN A 117 -6.01 15.14 -3.31
C GLN A 117 -5.44 13.73 -3.27
N VAL A 118 -4.90 13.33 -2.12
CA VAL A 118 -4.35 11.99 -1.90
C VAL A 118 -5.49 10.96 -1.81
N VAL A 119 -6.57 11.30 -1.10
CA VAL A 119 -7.79 10.49 -1.03
C VAL A 119 -8.41 10.33 -2.42
N ASP A 120 -8.56 11.42 -3.17
CA ASP A 120 -9.06 11.42 -4.55
C ASP A 120 -8.18 10.54 -5.45
N ALA A 121 -6.85 10.67 -5.37
CA ALA A 121 -5.92 9.87 -6.16
C ALA A 121 -6.07 8.38 -5.85
N ARG A 122 -6.10 8.00 -4.57
CA ARG A 122 -6.30 6.60 -4.16
C ARG A 122 -7.64 6.05 -4.62
N ALA A 123 -8.73 6.80 -4.46
CA ALA A 123 -10.06 6.41 -4.91
C ALA A 123 -10.13 6.20 -6.43
N ASN A 124 -9.42 7.03 -7.20
CA ASN A 124 -9.30 6.90 -8.65
C ASN A 124 -8.21 5.93 -9.11
N ARG A 125 -7.53 5.27 -8.16
CA ARG A 125 -6.42 4.34 -8.41
C ARG A 125 -5.22 4.95 -9.13
N GLU A 126 -4.98 6.23 -8.88
CA GLU A 126 -3.82 6.95 -9.38
C GLU A 126 -2.73 6.96 -8.31
N ALA A 127 -1.50 6.60 -8.69
CA ALA A 127 -0.34 6.82 -7.84
C ALA A 127 -0.03 8.32 -7.72
N CYS A 128 0.42 8.75 -6.55
CA CYS A 128 0.85 10.13 -6.32
C CYS A 128 1.94 10.21 -5.25
N SER A 129 2.64 11.32 -5.20
CA SER A 129 3.54 11.65 -4.10
C SER A 129 3.02 12.83 -3.30
N LEU A 130 3.05 12.68 -1.98
CA LEU A 130 2.80 13.73 -1.02
C LEU A 130 4.14 14.34 -0.62
N VAL A 131 4.41 15.55 -1.09
CA VAL A 131 5.66 16.26 -0.81
C VAL A 131 5.41 17.23 0.33
N THR A 132 6.18 17.14 1.40
CA THR A 132 6.02 17.98 2.59
C THR A 132 7.36 18.54 3.05
N ALA A 133 7.45 19.85 3.27
CA ALA A 133 8.62 20.48 3.90
C ALA A 133 8.70 20.06 5.38
N ILE A 134 9.88 19.59 5.77
CA ILE A 134 10.19 19.17 7.14
C ILE A 134 11.21 20.09 7.81
N GLU A 135 11.97 20.85 7.00
CA GLU A 135 12.91 21.89 7.44
C GLU A 135 13.06 22.94 6.34
N SER A 136 13.25 24.22 6.68
CA SER A 136 13.41 25.32 5.71
C SER A 136 14.12 26.52 6.34
N ASP A 137 15.10 27.07 5.63
CA ASP A 137 15.73 28.35 5.95
C ASP A 137 14.85 29.55 5.57
N ASP A 138 13.85 29.36 4.69
CA ASP A 138 12.84 30.37 4.37
C ASP A 138 11.69 30.32 5.39
N PRO A 139 11.52 31.35 6.25
CA PRO A 139 10.45 31.36 7.26
C PRO A 139 9.04 31.45 6.66
N SER A 140 8.91 31.77 5.36
CA SER A 140 7.62 31.73 4.66
C SER A 140 7.16 30.32 4.29
N ILE A 141 8.04 29.33 4.40
CA ILE A 141 7.78 27.92 4.09
C ILE A 141 7.87 27.13 5.41
N PRO A 142 6.79 27.06 6.21
CA PRO A 142 6.82 26.35 7.47
C PRO A 142 6.85 24.83 7.28
N VAL A 143 7.20 24.11 8.35
CA VAL A 143 6.99 22.66 8.43
C VAL A 143 5.54 22.32 8.09
N GLY A 144 5.34 21.34 7.23
CA GLY A 144 4.01 20.97 6.73
C GLY A 144 3.62 21.66 5.41
N ALA A 145 4.40 22.63 4.90
CA ALA A 145 4.16 23.18 3.57
C ALA A 145 4.20 22.06 2.52
N ARG A 146 3.25 22.07 1.57
CA ARG A 146 2.89 20.86 0.82
C ARG A 146 2.70 21.06 -0.68
N ALA A 147 2.97 20.00 -1.43
CA ALA A 147 2.46 19.78 -2.78
C ALA A 147 2.05 18.30 -2.95
N VAL A 148 1.11 18.03 -3.85
CA VAL A 148 0.86 16.67 -4.35
C VAL A 148 1.29 16.60 -5.81
N ILE A 149 2.05 15.58 -6.17
CA ILE A 149 2.54 15.36 -7.53
C ILE A 149 1.99 14.01 -8.01
N ASN A 150 1.35 13.99 -9.17
CA ASN A 150 0.89 12.76 -9.79
C ASN A 150 1.25 12.72 -11.28
N GLU A 151 0.83 11.67 -12.00
CA GLU A 151 1.14 11.53 -13.42
C GLU A 151 0.69 12.73 -14.27
N ARG A 152 -0.43 13.36 -13.89
CA ARG A 152 -1.04 14.52 -14.56
C ARG A 152 -0.34 15.85 -14.23
N GLY A 153 0.66 15.85 -13.36
CA GLY A 153 1.46 17.02 -12.95
C GLY A 153 1.32 17.37 -11.46
N SER A 154 1.94 18.48 -11.06
CA SER A 154 1.92 18.96 -9.69
C SER A 154 0.69 19.82 -9.36
N ARG A 155 0.15 19.67 -8.16
CA ARG A 155 -0.87 20.55 -7.58
C ARG A 155 -0.41 21.05 -6.20
N ALA A 156 0.19 22.23 -6.17
CA ALA A 156 0.47 22.93 -4.90
C ALA A 156 -0.60 23.98 -4.57
N ASN A 157 -1.20 24.60 -5.59
CA ASN A 157 -2.16 25.71 -5.42
C ASN A 157 -3.60 25.29 -5.75
N ASP A 158 -4.07 24.20 -5.14
CA ASP A 158 -5.47 23.82 -5.29
C ASP A 158 -6.35 24.74 -4.44
N ARG A 159 -7.32 25.39 -5.07
CA ARG A 159 -8.22 26.35 -4.43
C ARG A 159 -9.11 25.72 -3.35
N ARG A 160 -9.16 24.38 -3.30
CA ARG A 160 -9.80 23.61 -2.23
C ARG A 160 -8.97 23.62 -0.94
N ILE A 161 -7.66 23.79 -1.02
CA ILE A 161 -6.74 23.81 0.14
C ILE A 161 -6.73 25.22 0.72
N ARG A 162 -7.32 25.41 1.90
CA ARG A 162 -7.52 26.73 2.50
C ARG A 162 -6.44 27.13 3.50
N GLU A 163 -5.88 26.17 4.21
CA GLU A 163 -5.13 26.42 5.44
C GLU A 163 -3.65 26.00 5.38
N ARG A 164 -3.23 25.34 4.29
CA ARG A 164 -1.86 24.84 4.17
C ARG A 164 -1.04 25.64 3.15
N THR A 165 0.16 26.04 3.56
CA THR A 165 1.11 26.76 2.70
C THR A 165 1.56 25.88 1.53
N PRO A 166 1.46 26.36 0.28
CA PRO A 166 1.94 25.61 -0.89
C PRO A 166 3.47 25.65 -0.97
N LEU A 167 4.08 24.60 -1.53
CA LEU A 167 5.50 24.64 -1.90
C LEU A 167 5.74 25.56 -3.11
N PRO A 168 6.90 26.24 -3.21
CA PRO A 168 7.25 27.03 -4.39
C PRO A 168 7.33 26.17 -5.66
N ASN A 169 6.88 26.72 -6.79
CA ASN A 169 6.93 26.00 -8.08
C ASN A 169 8.34 25.63 -8.54
N SER A 170 9.36 26.42 -8.18
CA SER A 170 10.75 26.08 -8.48
C SER A 170 11.19 24.82 -7.76
N VAL A 171 10.90 24.72 -6.46
CA VAL A 171 11.20 23.54 -5.64
C VAL A 171 10.48 22.30 -6.18
N ILE A 172 9.22 22.44 -6.57
CA ILE A 172 8.44 21.34 -7.17
C ILE A 172 9.05 20.87 -8.49
N ALA A 173 9.51 21.80 -9.34
CA ALA A 173 10.14 21.46 -10.62
C ALA A 173 11.46 20.71 -10.42
N ASP A 174 12.24 21.07 -9.39
CA ASP A 174 13.52 20.43 -9.11
C ASP A 174 13.37 18.97 -8.65
N ILE A 175 12.27 18.62 -7.98
CA ILE A 175 12.01 17.27 -7.41
C ILE A 175 10.94 16.46 -8.15
N GLU A 176 10.41 16.96 -9.27
CA GLU A 176 9.29 16.31 -9.97
C GLU A 176 9.63 14.88 -10.43
N ALA A 177 10.86 14.64 -10.89
CA ALA A 177 11.31 13.33 -11.34
C ALA A 177 11.42 12.33 -10.17
N ASP A 178 11.97 12.77 -9.04
CA ASP A 178 12.10 11.95 -7.84
C ASP A 178 10.72 11.62 -7.26
N ALA A 179 9.82 12.61 -7.20
CA ALA A 179 8.44 12.41 -6.78
C ALA A 179 7.68 11.43 -7.69
N ARG A 180 7.87 11.48 -9.01
CA ARG A 180 7.26 10.47 -9.90
C ARG A 180 7.79 9.07 -9.63
N THR A 181 9.09 8.94 -9.36
CA THR A 181 9.71 7.66 -9.00
C THR A 181 9.13 7.12 -7.69
N CYS A 182 9.09 7.95 -6.64
CA CYS A 182 8.49 7.59 -5.36
C CYS A 182 7.02 7.16 -5.51
N ALA A 183 6.22 7.90 -6.27
CA ALA A 183 4.82 7.56 -6.54
C ALA A 183 4.67 6.16 -7.19
N THR A 184 5.51 5.85 -8.19
CA THR A 184 5.46 4.56 -8.89
C THR A 184 5.96 3.39 -8.03
N GLU A 185 6.94 3.63 -7.15
CA GLU A 185 7.55 2.58 -6.33
C GLU A 185 6.91 2.42 -4.94
N GLY A 186 6.02 3.36 -4.54
CA GLY A 186 5.51 3.42 -3.17
C GLY A 186 6.61 3.65 -2.13
N SER A 187 7.68 4.33 -2.53
CA SER A 187 8.84 4.62 -1.71
C SER A 187 8.76 6.03 -1.12
N THR A 188 9.43 6.23 0.01
CA THR A 188 9.56 7.54 0.64
C THR A 188 11.01 7.95 0.56
N ASP A 189 11.28 9.22 0.26
CA ASP A 189 12.65 9.76 0.24
C ASP A 189 12.74 11.12 0.93
N ARG A 190 13.94 11.46 1.37
CA ARG A 190 14.27 12.76 2.00
C ARG A 190 15.21 13.52 1.07
N ILE A 191 14.75 14.66 0.56
CA ILE A 191 15.45 15.43 -0.47
C ILE A 191 15.70 16.85 0.02
N SER A 192 16.96 17.30 -0.09
CA SER A 192 17.32 18.70 0.15
C SER A 192 17.37 19.48 -1.16
N VAL A 193 16.79 20.67 -1.16
CA VAL A 193 16.72 21.57 -2.33
C VAL A 193 17.26 22.94 -1.94
N SER A 194 18.24 23.43 -2.69
CA SER A 194 18.76 24.79 -2.53
C SER A 194 17.78 25.83 -3.06
N ILE A 195 17.53 26.86 -2.26
CA ILE A 195 16.67 28.01 -2.60
C ILE A 195 17.44 29.32 -2.38
N GLU A 196 16.86 30.46 -2.76
CA GLU A 196 17.50 31.76 -2.55
C GLU A 196 17.76 32.07 -1.07
N ALA A 197 16.87 31.64 -0.18
CA ALA A 197 17.00 31.88 1.27
C ALA A 197 17.94 30.90 1.99
N GLY A 198 18.45 29.86 1.31
CA GLY A 198 19.23 28.79 1.93
C GLY A 198 18.81 27.41 1.39
N GLU A 199 18.40 26.51 2.27
CA GLU A 199 17.98 25.15 1.95
C GLU A 199 16.56 24.86 2.45
N ILE A 200 15.86 23.98 1.75
CA ILE A 200 14.64 23.32 2.21
C ILE A 200 14.89 21.81 2.20
N VAL A 201 14.49 21.13 3.27
CA VAL A 201 14.45 19.67 3.31
C VAL A 201 13.01 19.19 3.20
N LEU A 202 12.78 18.29 2.26
CA LEU A 202 11.48 17.73 1.92
C LEU A 202 11.44 16.23 2.25
N VAL A 203 10.29 15.75 2.70
CA VAL A 203 9.94 14.35 2.56
C VAL A 203 9.04 14.19 1.32
N VAL A 204 9.41 13.26 0.44
CA VAL A 204 8.66 12.87 -0.74
C VAL A 204 8.08 11.48 -0.47
N ASP A 205 6.80 11.42 -0.14
CA ASP A 205 6.14 10.16 0.23
C ASP A 205 5.32 9.61 -0.93
N GLY A 206 5.76 8.50 -1.51
CA GLY A 206 5.08 7.78 -2.58
C GLY A 206 3.87 7.00 -2.10
N ILE A 207 2.70 7.31 -2.64
CA ILE A 207 1.41 6.76 -2.23
C ILE A 207 0.81 6.01 -3.41
N GLU A 208 0.80 4.70 -3.28
CA GLU A 208 0.23 3.80 -4.27
C GLU A 208 -1.24 3.50 -3.96
N PRO A 209 -2.06 3.20 -4.98
CA PRO A 209 -3.40 2.69 -4.75
C PRO A 209 -3.36 1.27 -4.20
N SER A 210 -4.46 0.87 -3.54
CA SER A 210 -4.59 -0.45 -2.92
C SER A 210 -4.37 -1.57 -3.93
N GLN A 211 -3.66 -2.62 -3.51
CA GLN A 211 -3.50 -3.81 -4.33
C GLN A 211 -4.84 -4.54 -4.44
N ARG A 212 -5.15 -5.03 -5.64
CA ARG A 212 -6.37 -5.78 -5.92
C ARG A 212 -6.09 -7.27 -6.05
N LEU A 213 -7.06 -8.08 -5.65
CA LEU A 213 -7.12 -9.50 -5.96
C LEU A 213 -8.45 -9.82 -6.64
N VAL A 214 -8.39 -10.27 -7.89
CA VAL A 214 -9.55 -10.81 -8.59
C VAL A 214 -9.49 -12.34 -8.53
N VAL A 215 -10.46 -12.96 -7.88
CA VAL A 215 -10.51 -14.42 -7.71
C VAL A 215 -11.62 -15.02 -8.58
N PHE A 216 -11.25 -15.87 -9.54
CA PHE A 216 -12.19 -16.64 -10.34
C PHE A 216 -12.51 -17.96 -9.65
N GLY A 217 -13.76 -18.12 -9.24
CA GLY A 217 -14.25 -19.31 -8.55
C GLY A 217 -15.31 -18.96 -7.51
N SER A 218 -16.14 -19.95 -7.20
CA SER A 218 -17.20 -19.82 -6.19
C SER A 218 -17.26 -21.05 -5.27
N GLN A 219 -16.19 -21.85 -5.26
CA GLN A 219 -16.09 -23.08 -4.49
C GLN A 219 -15.73 -22.77 -3.02
N PRO A 220 -15.99 -23.71 -2.08
CA PRO A 220 -15.73 -23.50 -0.65
C PRO A 220 -14.29 -23.10 -0.28
N ASP A 221 -13.30 -23.51 -1.07
CA ASP A 221 -11.88 -23.19 -0.89
C ASP A 221 -11.51 -21.75 -1.27
N VAL A 222 -12.39 -21.02 -1.95
CA VAL A 222 -12.24 -19.58 -2.23
C VAL A 222 -12.40 -18.74 -0.96
N HIS A 223 -13.29 -19.14 -0.04
CA HIS A 223 -13.57 -18.37 1.18
C HIS A 223 -12.34 -18.08 2.06
N PRO A 224 -11.48 -19.06 2.39
CA PRO A 224 -10.29 -18.77 3.18
C PRO A 224 -9.31 -17.84 2.45
N VAL A 225 -9.20 -17.93 1.12
CA VAL A 225 -8.37 -17.00 0.32
C VAL A 225 -8.90 -15.58 0.44
N VAL A 226 -10.19 -15.37 0.17
CA VAL A 226 -10.85 -14.06 0.26
C VAL A 226 -10.69 -13.47 1.67
N ARG A 227 -10.88 -14.29 2.70
CA ARG A 227 -10.73 -13.85 4.10
C ARG A 227 -9.32 -13.41 4.42
N PHE A 228 -8.30 -14.17 4.03
CA PHE A 228 -6.90 -13.79 4.27
C PHE A 228 -6.52 -12.56 3.45
N ALA A 229 -6.89 -12.51 2.17
CA ALA A 229 -6.63 -11.39 1.27
C ALA A 229 -7.22 -10.08 1.80
N ALA A 230 -8.50 -10.08 2.20
CA ALA A 230 -9.14 -8.92 2.81
C ALA A 230 -8.45 -8.52 4.12
N ARG A 231 -8.07 -9.49 4.97
CA ARG A 231 -7.42 -9.24 6.26
C ARG A 231 -6.02 -8.63 6.14
N VAL A 232 -5.31 -8.89 5.04
CA VAL A 232 -4.01 -8.25 4.75
C VAL A 232 -4.15 -6.93 3.97
N GLY A 233 -5.37 -6.51 3.63
CA GLY A 233 -5.67 -5.22 3.02
C GLY A 233 -5.73 -5.20 1.50
N LEU A 234 -5.86 -6.36 0.84
CA LEU A 234 -6.16 -6.42 -0.60
C LEU A 234 -7.63 -6.06 -0.83
N GLU A 235 -7.90 -5.30 -1.90
CA GLU A 235 -9.25 -5.07 -2.41
C GLU A 235 -9.67 -6.30 -3.23
N VAL A 236 -10.59 -7.11 -2.70
CA VAL A 236 -10.94 -8.42 -3.24
C VAL A 236 -12.22 -8.37 -4.06
N THR A 237 -12.13 -8.77 -5.32
CA THR A 237 -13.28 -9.03 -6.18
C THR A 237 -13.39 -10.52 -6.45
N VAL A 238 -14.53 -11.13 -6.10
CA VAL A 238 -14.81 -12.53 -6.45
C VAL A 238 -15.63 -12.58 -7.73
N VAL A 239 -15.14 -13.32 -8.71
CA VAL A 239 -15.81 -13.58 -9.97
C VAL A 239 -16.39 -14.99 -9.97
N THR A 240 -17.71 -15.08 -10.03
CA THR A 240 -18.44 -16.34 -10.18
C THR A 240 -18.82 -16.57 -11.65
N ALA A 241 -19.11 -17.83 -12.00
CA ALA A 241 -19.48 -18.19 -13.36
C ALA A 241 -20.74 -17.42 -13.83
N ARG A 242 -20.83 -17.15 -15.13
CA ARG A 242 -21.97 -16.44 -15.73
C ARG A 242 -23.30 -17.09 -15.36
N GLY A 243 -24.24 -16.28 -14.85
CA GLY A 243 -25.55 -16.76 -14.39
C GLY A 243 -25.52 -17.50 -13.04
N GLY A 244 -24.34 -17.59 -12.43
CA GLY A 244 -24.16 -18.01 -11.05
C GLY A 244 -24.64 -16.95 -10.06
N ARG A 245 -24.63 -17.33 -8.79
CA ARG A 245 -25.00 -16.43 -7.69
C ARG A 245 -23.84 -15.46 -7.45
N ALA A 246 -24.15 -14.18 -7.40
CA ALA A 246 -23.21 -13.10 -7.07
C ALA A 246 -23.85 -12.22 -6.00
N ASP A 247 -24.14 -12.83 -4.85
CA ASP A 247 -24.59 -12.10 -3.67
C ASP A 247 -23.44 -11.91 -2.68
N ASP A 248 -23.43 -10.75 -2.03
CA ASP A 248 -22.44 -10.40 -1.01
C ASP A 248 -22.53 -11.35 0.19
N GLU A 249 -23.68 -11.99 0.42
CA GLU A 249 -23.85 -13.01 1.45
C GLU A 249 -22.98 -14.26 1.22
N MET A 250 -22.63 -14.58 -0.04
CA MET A 250 -21.69 -15.67 -0.32
C MET A 250 -20.27 -15.31 0.11
N PHE A 251 -19.83 -14.08 -0.12
CA PHE A 251 -18.49 -13.62 0.23
C PHE A 251 -18.54 -12.31 1.02
N PRO A 252 -18.95 -12.35 2.30
CA PRO A 252 -19.19 -11.14 3.09
C PRO A 252 -17.93 -10.34 3.41
N THR A 253 -16.75 -10.90 3.12
CA THR A 253 -15.44 -10.26 3.29
C THR A 253 -14.84 -9.76 1.97
N ALA A 254 -15.48 -10.03 0.83
CA ALA A 254 -15.05 -9.46 -0.45
C ALA A 254 -15.61 -8.05 -0.59
N ASP A 255 -14.86 -7.16 -1.25
CA ASP A 255 -15.33 -5.82 -1.57
C ASP A 255 -16.40 -5.86 -2.68
N ARG A 256 -16.29 -6.83 -3.59
CA ARG A 256 -17.21 -7.01 -4.71
C ARG A 256 -17.41 -8.49 -5.04
N VAL A 257 -18.64 -8.88 -5.40
CA VAL A 257 -18.96 -10.18 -6.00
C VAL A 257 -19.63 -9.96 -7.35
N LEU A 258 -19.06 -10.52 -8.42
CA LEU A 258 -19.51 -10.32 -9.79
C LEU A 258 -19.83 -11.66 -10.46
N ALA A 259 -20.92 -11.71 -11.24
CA ALA A 259 -21.19 -12.81 -12.15
C ALA A 259 -20.80 -12.38 -13.57
N VAL A 260 -19.59 -12.71 -14.00
CA VAL A 260 -19.10 -12.38 -15.35
C VAL A 260 -18.78 -13.66 -16.14
N HIS A 261 -18.73 -13.52 -17.47
CA HIS A 261 -18.23 -14.61 -18.30
C HIS A 261 -16.70 -14.69 -18.15
N PRO A 262 -16.08 -15.88 -17.99
CA PRO A 262 -14.64 -16.00 -17.81
C PRO A 262 -13.80 -15.34 -18.91
N SER A 263 -14.33 -15.25 -20.13
CA SER A 263 -13.65 -14.60 -21.27
C SER A 263 -13.84 -13.06 -21.34
N ASN A 264 -14.58 -12.44 -20.41
CA ASN A 264 -14.81 -11.00 -20.42
C ASN A 264 -14.55 -10.41 -19.03
N LEU A 265 -13.39 -9.80 -18.88
CA LEU A 265 -12.91 -9.27 -17.60
C LEU A 265 -13.07 -7.74 -17.47
N SER A 266 -13.77 -7.09 -18.40
CA SER A 266 -13.93 -5.63 -18.41
C SER A 266 -14.44 -5.07 -17.08
N ASP A 267 -15.39 -5.78 -16.47
CA ASP A 267 -16.08 -5.32 -15.26
C ASP A 267 -15.33 -5.66 -13.97
N ALA A 268 -14.30 -6.52 -14.07
CA ALA A 268 -13.46 -6.93 -12.94
C ALA A 268 -12.42 -5.85 -12.55
N GLY A 269 -12.18 -4.86 -13.41
CA GLY A 269 -11.30 -3.72 -13.09
C GLY A 269 -9.84 -4.11 -12.87
N ILE A 270 -9.32 -4.97 -13.75
CA ILE A 270 -7.93 -5.45 -13.71
C ILE A 270 -7.00 -4.38 -14.28
N ASP A 271 -6.01 -3.95 -13.48
CA ASP A 271 -4.96 -2.99 -13.86
C ASP A 271 -3.58 -3.52 -13.45
N GLY A 272 -2.54 -2.70 -13.65
CA GLY A 272 -1.14 -3.03 -13.32
C GLY A 272 -0.85 -3.31 -11.84
N ARG A 273 -1.83 -3.16 -10.94
CA ARG A 273 -1.75 -3.50 -9.50
C ARG A 273 -2.79 -4.53 -9.07
N THR A 274 -3.32 -5.29 -10.02
CA THR A 274 -4.27 -6.36 -9.80
C THR A 274 -3.62 -7.73 -9.96
N SER A 275 -3.63 -8.52 -8.90
CA SER A 275 -3.33 -9.95 -8.97
C SER A 275 -4.59 -10.71 -9.40
N VAL A 276 -4.43 -11.68 -10.31
CA VAL A 276 -5.50 -12.57 -10.73
C VAL A 276 -5.25 -13.96 -10.14
N LEU A 277 -6.28 -14.56 -9.56
CA LEU A 277 -6.24 -15.93 -9.05
C LEU A 277 -7.35 -16.75 -9.71
N ILE A 278 -6.97 -17.80 -10.42
CA ILE A 278 -7.86 -18.70 -11.13
C ILE A 278 -7.97 -20.00 -10.34
N MET A 279 -9.15 -20.25 -9.78
CA MET A 279 -9.44 -21.42 -8.96
C MET A 279 -10.90 -21.87 -9.10
N SER A 280 -11.44 -21.81 -10.33
CA SER A 280 -12.83 -22.22 -10.58
C SER A 280 -13.00 -23.74 -10.56
N HIS A 281 -11.90 -24.50 -10.54
CA HIS A 281 -11.82 -25.95 -10.66
C HIS A 281 -12.43 -26.53 -11.94
N ASN A 282 -13.04 -25.72 -12.81
CA ASN A 282 -13.57 -26.12 -14.11
C ASN A 282 -12.51 -25.85 -15.19
N PHE A 283 -12.11 -26.89 -15.91
CA PHE A 283 -11.03 -26.80 -16.90
C PHE A 283 -11.34 -25.77 -18.01
N VAL A 284 -12.59 -25.73 -18.49
CA VAL A 284 -12.99 -24.81 -19.58
C VAL A 284 -13.02 -23.37 -19.07
N ASP A 285 -13.60 -23.15 -17.89
CA ASP A 285 -13.69 -21.81 -17.31
C ASP A 285 -12.31 -21.26 -16.93
N ASP A 286 -11.43 -22.11 -16.37
CA ASP A 286 -10.06 -21.72 -16.04
C ASP A 286 -9.25 -21.38 -17.30
N ARG A 287 -9.44 -22.12 -18.40
CA ARG A 287 -8.79 -21.81 -19.69
C ARG A 287 -9.21 -20.44 -20.20
N LEU A 288 -10.52 -20.19 -20.26
CA LEU A 288 -11.07 -18.93 -20.74
C LEU A 288 -10.67 -17.75 -19.85
N ALA A 289 -10.62 -17.95 -18.53
CA ALA A 289 -10.15 -16.93 -17.59
C ALA A 289 -8.65 -16.67 -17.74
N LEU A 290 -7.83 -17.71 -17.95
CA LEU A 290 -6.40 -17.57 -18.18
C LEU A 290 -6.14 -16.78 -19.47
N GLU A 291 -6.78 -17.17 -20.57
CA GLU A 291 -6.68 -16.47 -21.85
C GLU A 291 -7.08 -15.00 -21.72
N ALA A 292 -8.23 -14.70 -21.12
CA ALA A 292 -8.66 -13.31 -20.97
C ALA A 292 -7.75 -12.52 -20.02
N ALA A 293 -7.16 -13.16 -19.02
CA ALA A 293 -6.20 -12.51 -18.13
C ALA A 293 -4.82 -12.31 -18.79
N LEU A 294 -4.49 -13.06 -19.85
CA LEU A 294 -3.35 -12.84 -20.77
C LEU A 294 -3.41 -11.51 -21.52
N ASP A 295 -4.61 -11.04 -21.81
CA ASP A 295 -4.80 -9.75 -22.48
C ASP A 295 -4.80 -8.54 -21.52
N THR A 296 -4.55 -8.75 -20.21
CA THR A 296 -4.58 -7.68 -19.20
C THR A 296 -3.19 -7.22 -18.75
N GLU A 297 -3.15 -6.09 -18.05
CA GLU A 297 -1.92 -5.58 -17.43
C GLU A 297 -1.57 -6.26 -16.09
N ALA A 298 -2.33 -7.28 -15.66
CA ALA A 298 -2.10 -7.96 -14.39
C ALA A 298 -0.64 -8.48 -14.30
N PRO A 299 0.13 -8.05 -13.27
CA PRO A 299 1.51 -8.49 -13.10
C PRO A 299 1.64 -9.93 -12.57
N TYR A 300 0.56 -10.51 -12.06
CA TYR A 300 0.54 -11.86 -11.48
C TYR A 300 -0.77 -12.59 -11.82
N ILE A 301 -0.63 -13.84 -12.26
CA ILE A 301 -1.72 -14.79 -12.48
C ILE A 301 -1.41 -16.10 -11.77
N GLY A 302 -2.07 -16.33 -10.65
CA GLY A 302 -2.06 -17.61 -9.96
C GLY A 302 -3.07 -18.56 -10.60
N LEU A 303 -2.65 -19.78 -10.94
CA LEU A 303 -3.53 -20.85 -11.38
C LEU A 303 -3.48 -22.04 -10.41
N MET A 304 -4.63 -22.33 -9.80
CA MET A 304 -4.82 -23.46 -8.91
C MET A 304 -4.86 -24.78 -9.68
N GLY A 305 -3.99 -25.71 -9.28
CA GLY A 305 -3.98 -27.07 -9.81
C GLY A 305 -2.58 -27.64 -9.99
N PRO A 306 -2.48 -28.93 -10.37
CA PRO A 306 -1.20 -29.58 -10.60
C PRO A 306 -0.53 -29.08 -11.90
N ARG A 307 0.80 -29.16 -11.97
CA ARG A 307 1.60 -28.81 -13.18
C ARG A 307 1.03 -29.41 -14.47
N LYS A 308 0.64 -30.69 -14.42
CA LYS A 308 0.06 -31.40 -15.56
C LYS A 308 -1.21 -30.74 -16.12
N ARG A 309 -2.03 -30.10 -15.27
CA ARG A 309 -3.22 -29.36 -15.72
C ARG A 309 -2.81 -28.14 -16.53
N PHE A 310 -1.78 -27.41 -16.09
CA PHE A 310 -1.25 -26.27 -16.82
C PHE A 310 -0.59 -26.69 -18.14
N GLU A 311 0.20 -27.77 -18.16
CA GLU A 311 0.77 -28.32 -19.39
C GLU A 311 -0.32 -28.62 -20.43
N GLN A 312 -1.47 -29.17 -19.99
CA GLN A 312 -2.60 -29.41 -20.86
C GLN A 312 -3.25 -28.11 -21.36
N LEU A 313 -3.47 -27.13 -20.47
CA LEU A 313 -4.01 -25.82 -20.86
C LEU A 313 -3.11 -25.11 -21.87
N GLN A 314 -1.80 -25.18 -21.68
CA GLN A 314 -0.82 -24.63 -22.61
C GLN A 314 -0.91 -25.33 -23.98
N SER A 315 -0.97 -26.66 -24.01
CA SER A 315 -1.13 -27.42 -25.25
C SER A 315 -2.41 -27.03 -26.00
N ASP A 316 -3.53 -26.89 -25.30
CA ASP A 316 -4.81 -26.51 -25.89
C ASP A 316 -4.77 -25.08 -26.47
N LEU A 317 -4.10 -24.15 -25.77
CA LEU A 317 -3.88 -22.77 -26.26
C LEU A 317 -2.99 -22.76 -27.52
N GLU A 318 -1.91 -23.53 -27.52
CA GLU A 318 -1.00 -23.66 -28.67
C GLU A 318 -1.73 -24.26 -29.90
N GLU A 319 -2.59 -25.27 -29.70
CA GLU A 319 -3.43 -25.84 -30.77
C GLU A 319 -4.42 -24.82 -31.36
N GLU A 320 -4.90 -23.87 -30.56
CA GLU A 320 -5.75 -22.75 -30.97
C GLU A 320 -4.95 -21.55 -31.54
N GLY A 321 -3.62 -21.65 -31.58
CA GLY A 321 -2.73 -20.62 -32.14
C GLY A 321 -2.33 -19.52 -31.17
N VAL A 322 -2.54 -19.72 -29.87
CA VAL A 322 -2.15 -18.81 -28.79
C VAL A 322 -0.85 -19.31 -28.16
N GLU A 323 0.28 -18.70 -28.53
CA GLU A 323 1.58 -18.98 -27.93
C GLU A 323 1.85 -18.06 -26.74
N LEU A 324 2.25 -18.64 -25.60
CA LEU A 324 2.61 -17.89 -24.40
C LEU A 324 3.96 -17.17 -24.60
N SER A 325 3.97 -15.86 -24.37
CA SER A 325 5.19 -15.07 -24.44
C SER A 325 6.07 -15.26 -23.19
N LYS A 326 7.32 -14.76 -23.24
CA LYS A 326 8.19 -14.70 -22.06
C LYS A 326 7.53 -13.95 -20.89
N ARG A 327 6.83 -12.86 -21.19
CA ARG A 327 6.08 -12.06 -20.20
C ARG A 327 4.98 -12.90 -19.55
N ASP A 328 4.29 -13.72 -20.33
CA ASP A 328 3.21 -14.58 -19.83
C ASP A 328 3.75 -15.65 -18.88
N HIS A 329 4.85 -16.28 -19.25
CA HIS A 329 5.52 -17.24 -18.35
C HIS A 329 6.04 -16.60 -17.06
N GLU A 330 6.49 -15.34 -17.10
CA GLU A 330 6.96 -14.64 -15.90
C GLU A 330 5.85 -14.29 -14.91
N ARG A 331 4.63 -14.04 -15.42
CA ARG A 331 3.48 -13.65 -14.58
C ARG A 331 2.60 -14.83 -14.16
N ILE A 332 2.65 -15.97 -14.84
CA ILE A 332 1.88 -17.17 -14.47
C ILE A 332 2.57 -17.95 -13.34
N ALA A 333 1.88 -18.09 -12.20
CA ALA A 333 2.28 -18.93 -11.08
C ALA A 333 1.42 -20.20 -11.03
N THR A 334 2.02 -21.35 -11.37
CA THR A 334 1.33 -22.65 -11.35
C THR A 334 2.28 -23.82 -11.04
N PRO A 335 2.02 -24.64 -10.01
CA PRO A 335 0.95 -24.49 -9.01
C PRO A 335 1.10 -23.17 -8.24
N VAL A 336 -0.03 -22.55 -7.93
CA VAL A 336 -0.07 -21.27 -7.20
C VAL A 336 0.27 -21.47 -5.72
N GLY A 337 0.97 -20.49 -5.13
CA GLY A 337 1.29 -20.42 -3.72
C GLY A 337 2.71 -20.86 -3.35
N LEU A 338 3.20 -20.36 -2.21
CA LEU A 338 4.49 -20.76 -1.64
C LEU A 338 4.48 -22.22 -1.16
N ASP A 339 5.63 -22.90 -1.23
CA ASP A 339 5.78 -24.25 -0.68
C ASP A 339 5.81 -24.23 0.86
N LEU A 340 4.63 -24.37 1.47
CA LEU A 340 4.45 -24.52 2.92
C LEU A 340 4.32 -26.00 3.35
N GLY A 341 4.34 -26.95 2.40
CA GLY A 341 4.27 -28.38 2.67
C GLY A 341 2.92 -28.92 3.18
N SER A 342 1.83 -28.15 3.10
CA SER A 342 0.49 -28.56 3.57
C SER A 342 -0.50 -28.83 2.44
N ASP A 343 -1.48 -29.71 2.70
CA ASP A 343 -2.64 -30.02 1.86
C ASP A 343 -3.99 -29.50 2.42
N ALA A 344 -3.99 -28.85 3.58
CA ALA A 344 -5.21 -28.32 4.19
C ALA A 344 -5.69 -27.04 3.46
N PRO A 345 -6.98 -26.89 3.11
CA PRO A 345 -7.46 -25.74 2.32
C PRO A 345 -7.13 -24.36 2.91
N VAL A 346 -7.14 -24.22 4.24
CA VAL A 346 -6.80 -22.96 4.91
C VAL A 346 -5.30 -22.67 4.81
N GLU A 347 -4.45 -23.68 4.86
CA GLU A 347 -2.99 -23.52 4.73
C GLU A 347 -2.58 -23.29 3.27
N ILE A 348 -3.29 -23.90 2.31
CA ILE A 348 -3.20 -23.57 0.88
C ILE A 348 -3.58 -22.11 0.65
N ALA A 349 -4.69 -21.65 1.22
CA ALA A 349 -5.10 -20.25 1.08
C ALA A 349 -4.05 -19.27 1.65
N LEU A 350 -3.45 -19.61 2.81
CA LEU A 350 -2.35 -18.83 3.39
C LEU A 350 -1.12 -18.82 2.46
N SER A 351 -0.76 -19.97 1.89
CA SER A 351 0.32 -20.11 0.91
C SER A 351 0.11 -19.22 -0.32
N VAL A 352 -1.10 -19.22 -0.89
CA VAL A 352 -1.48 -18.41 -2.06
C VAL A 352 -1.41 -16.92 -1.75
N VAL A 353 -2.04 -16.46 -0.66
CA VAL A 353 -2.01 -15.05 -0.27
C VAL A 353 -0.58 -14.59 0.07
N SER A 354 0.23 -15.47 0.68
CA SER A 354 1.64 -15.17 0.95
C SER A 354 2.46 -15.00 -0.32
N GLU A 355 2.23 -15.81 -1.35
CA GLU A 355 2.89 -15.66 -2.65
C GLU A 355 2.48 -14.35 -3.33
N ILE A 356 1.18 -14.03 -3.36
CA ILE A 356 0.65 -12.79 -3.93
C ILE A 356 1.33 -11.58 -3.30
N ILE A 357 1.40 -11.53 -1.96
CA ILE A 357 2.07 -10.44 -1.23
C ILE A 357 3.57 -10.41 -1.55
N ALA A 358 4.24 -11.58 -1.62
CA ALA A 358 5.66 -11.63 -1.91
C ALA A 358 5.96 -11.03 -3.30
N VAL A 359 5.25 -11.49 -4.33
CA VAL A 359 5.43 -11.04 -5.71
C VAL A 359 5.11 -9.55 -5.84
N SER A 360 4.04 -9.09 -5.19
CA SER A 360 3.64 -7.67 -5.24
C SER A 360 4.64 -6.73 -4.57
N ASN A 361 5.52 -7.26 -3.70
CA ASN A 361 6.66 -6.56 -3.10
C ASN A 361 8.00 -6.83 -3.85
N GLY A 362 7.96 -7.44 -5.03
CA GLY A 362 9.17 -7.80 -5.79
C GLY A 362 10.03 -8.89 -5.12
N ARG A 363 9.42 -9.77 -4.32
CA ARG A 363 10.08 -10.85 -3.56
C ARG A 363 9.56 -12.22 -3.99
N ASN A 364 10.28 -13.26 -3.59
CA ASN A 364 9.98 -14.66 -3.94
C ASN A 364 9.59 -15.55 -2.74
N GLY A 365 9.41 -14.97 -1.55
CA GLY A 365 8.97 -15.71 -0.36
C GLY A 365 10.01 -16.65 0.28
N ARG A 366 11.31 -16.53 -0.03
CA ARG A 366 12.37 -17.34 0.62
C ARG A 366 12.49 -17.08 2.13
N ARG A 367 13.12 -18.01 2.85
CA ARG A 367 13.42 -17.82 4.28
C ARG A 367 14.39 -16.65 4.49
N LEU A 368 14.08 -15.77 5.44
CA LEU A 368 14.89 -14.59 5.74
C LEU A 368 16.31 -14.91 6.21
N VAL A 369 16.51 -16.06 6.88
CA VAL A 369 17.85 -16.49 7.32
C VAL A 369 18.81 -16.81 6.16
N ASP A 370 18.27 -17.09 4.97
CA ASP A 370 19.04 -17.38 3.77
C ASP A 370 19.34 -16.10 2.95
N GLN A 371 18.83 -14.94 3.40
CA GLN A 371 19.11 -13.64 2.79
C GLN A 371 20.37 -13.01 3.40
N ALA A 372 21.29 -12.59 2.53
CA ALA A 372 22.39 -11.72 2.94
C ALA A 372 21.93 -10.26 2.98
N GLY A 373 22.39 -9.51 3.98
CA GLY A 373 22.08 -8.08 4.12
C GLY A 373 20.77 -7.80 4.89
N PRO A 374 20.34 -6.54 4.95
CA PRO A 374 19.10 -6.16 5.62
C PRO A 374 17.88 -6.74 4.90
N ILE A 375 16.76 -6.92 5.63
CA ILE A 375 15.49 -7.44 5.06
C ILE A 375 14.98 -6.52 3.95
N HIS A 376 15.14 -5.22 4.17
CA HIS A 376 14.76 -4.14 3.27
C HIS A 376 16.00 -3.40 2.83
N ASP A 377 16.08 -3.07 1.54
CA ASP A 377 17.17 -2.28 1.01
C ASP A 377 17.16 -0.91 1.68
N ARG A 378 18.33 -0.47 2.15
CA ARG A 378 18.48 0.89 2.68
C ARG A 378 18.60 1.82 1.48
N GLN A 379 17.70 2.79 1.37
CA GLN A 379 17.93 3.91 0.46
C GLN A 379 19.20 4.61 0.93
N SER A 380 20.18 4.73 0.05
CA SER A 380 21.38 5.50 0.34
C SER A 380 20.97 6.96 0.39
N VAL A 381 20.92 7.54 1.58
CA VAL A 381 20.93 8.99 1.76
C VAL A 381 22.19 9.49 1.06
N THR A 382 22.02 10.04 -0.13
CA THR A 382 23.15 10.60 -0.88
C THR A 382 23.38 11.98 -0.30
N SER A 383 24.12 12.04 0.80
CA SER A 383 24.72 13.29 1.24
C SER A 383 25.77 13.68 0.18
N GLN A 384 25.43 14.64 -0.69
CA GLN A 384 26.42 15.36 -1.49
C GLN A 384 26.56 16.78 -0.98
#